data_AF-A0AAJ1I5K3-F1
#
_entry.id   AF-A0AAJ1I5K3-F1
#
_cell.length_a   1.000
_cell.length_b   1.000
_cell.length_c   1.000
_cell.angle_alpha   90.00
_cell.angle_beta   90.00
_cell.angle_gamma   90.00
#
_symmetry.space_group_name_H-M   'P 1'
#
loop_
_entity.id
_entity.type
_entity.pdbx_description
1 polymer ?
#
loop_
_entity_poly.entity_id
_entity_poly.type
_entity_poly.pdbx_seq_one_letter_code
_entity_poly.pdbx_strand_id
1 'polypeptide(L)'
;MEQQVLATTPPPKLEDFAIDAVLHMGAALDVLDLHARHKVTAINCVCRDLLRIYYVKADEAQSLEPEDKELVGLLHDTAVNLGYAIEVVEHLNGDEADDPILYAVSYLLRAAKRFADEGVSVALA
;
A
#
# COMPACT_ATOMS: atom_id res chain seq x y z
N MET A 1 22.97 -16.34 36.88
CA MET A 1 22.26 -15.20 36.25
C MET A 1 22.55 -15.29 34.77
N GLU A 2 21.61 -15.85 34.02
CA GLU A 2 21.73 -16.04 32.58
C GLU A 2 21.64 -14.68 31.88
N GLN A 3 22.64 -14.37 31.05
CA GLN A 3 22.65 -13.18 30.22
C GLN A 3 21.57 -13.33 29.14
N GLN A 4 20.50 -12.56 29.28
CA GLN A 4 19.49 -12.40 28.26
C GLN A 4 20.10 -11.62 27.09
N VAL A 5 20.55 -12.34 26.07
CA VAL A 5 20.96 -11.76 24.78
C VAL A 5 19.70 -11.13 24.18
N LEU A 6 19.63 -9.80 24.14
CA LEU A 6 18.64 -9.10 23.33
C LEU A 6 18.85 -9.58 21.89
N ALA A 7 17.92 -10.37 21.38
CA ALA A 7 17.86 -10.68 19.96
C ALA A 7 17.57 -9.36 19.23
N THR A 8 18.59 -8.73 18.68
CA THR A 8 18.42 -7.60 17.77
C THR A 8 17.89 -8.18 16.47
N THR A 9 16.61 -7.91 16.16
CA THR A 9 16.05 -8.24 14.85
C THR A 9 16.94 -7.60 13.79
N PRO A 10 17.40 -8.35 12.77
CA PRO A 10 18.14 -7.75 11.67
C PRO A 10 17.30 -6.63 11.02
N PRO A 11 17.94 -5.57 10.51
CA PRO A 11 17.22 -4.49 9.85
C PRO A 11 16.41 -5.04 8.67
N PRO A 12 15.18 -4.53 8.45
CA PRO A 12 14.33 -4.97 7.35
C PRO A 12 15.03 -4.70 6.00
N LYS A 13 14.88 -5.64 5.06
CA LYS A 13 15.41 -5.52 3.70
C LYS A 13 14.46 -4.70 2.83
N LEU A 14 14.97 -4.19 1.70
CA LEU A 14 14.13 -3.49 0.70
C LEU A 14 12.99 -4.36 0.19
N GLU A 15 13.27 -5.66 0.02
CA GLU A 15 12.26 -6.66 -0.34
C GLU A 15 11.12 -6.74 0.68
N ASP A 16 11.42 -6.68 1.98
CA ASP A 16 10.40 -6.73 3.04
C ASP A 16 9.46 -5.52 2.94
N PHE A 17 9.99 -4.32 2.68
CA PHE A 17 9.19 -3.11 2.47
C PHE A 17 8.29 -3.22 1.22
N ALA A 18 8.81 -3.79 0.13
CA ALA A 18 8.03 -3.98 -1.09
C ALA A 18 6.92 -5.03 -0.90
N ILE A 19 7.22 -6.11 -0.16
CA ILE A 19 6.24 -7.12 0.25
C ILE A 19 5.14 -6.49 1.09
N ASP A 20 5.50 -5.78 2.16
CA ASP A 20 4.53 -5.16 3.04
C ASP A 20 3.68 -4.11 2.32
N ALA A 21 4.27 -3.28 1.45
CA ALA A 21 3.52 -2.30 0.66
C ALA A 21 2.48 -2.97 -0.24
N VAL A 22 2.89 -3.98 -1.03
CA VAL A 22 1.99 -4.71 -1.95
C VAL A 22 0.91 -5.48 -1.18
N LEU A 23 1.24 -6.09 -0.04
CA LEU A 23 0.26 -6.78 0.80
C LEU A 23 -0.84 -5.83 1.31
N HIS A 24 -0.46 -4.65 1.79
CA HIS A 24 -1.44 -3.65 2.25
C HIS A 24 -2.27 -3.09 1.09
N MET A 25 -1.69 -2.95 -0.11
CA MET A 25 -2.43 -2.60 -1.32
C MET A 25 -3.47 -3.66 -1.68
N GLY A 26 -3.09 -4.94 -1.68
CA GLY A 26 -3.99 -6.05 -1.95
C GLY A 26 -5.15 -6.10 -0.94
N ALA A 27 -4.85 -5.95 0.35
CA ALA A 27 -5.88 -5.88 1.38
C ALA A 27 -6.84 -4.68 1.20
N ALA A 28 -6.31 -3.50 0.86
CA ALA A 28 -7.13 -2.33 0.57
C ALA A 28 -8.03 -2.57 -0.65
N LEU A 29 -7.49 -3.22 -1.69
CA LEU A 29 -8.23 -3.56 -2.90
C LEU A 29 -9.36 -4.54 -2.60
N ASP A 30 -9.11 -5.62 -1.84
CA ASP A 30 -10.14 -6.59 -1.48
C ASP A 30 -11.32 -5.95 -0.72
N VAL A 31 -11.02 -5.06 0.23
CA VAL A 31 -12.03 -4.32 0.98
C VAL A 31 -12.83 -3.38 0.07
N LEU A 32 -12.14 -2.68 -0.84
CA LEU A 32 -12.77 -1.76 -1.79
C LEU A 32 -13.59 -2.51 -2.86
N ASP A 33 -13.15 -3.70 -3.29
CA ASP A 33 -13.86 -4.61 -4.17
C ASP A 33 -15.20 -5.03 -3.56
N LEU A 34 -15.17 -5.44 -2.29
CA LEU A 34 -16.36 -5.78 -1.53
C LEU A 34 -17.29 -4.58 -1.37
N HIS A 35 -16.74 -3.41 -1.09
CA HIS A 35 -17.51 -2.17 -0.96
C HIS A 35 -18.21 -1.80 -2.27
N ALA A 36 -17.48 -1.80 -3.39
CA ALA A 36 -17.99 -1.44 -4.69
C ALA A 36 -19.09 -2.40 -5.19
N ARG A 37 -19.08 -3.67 -4.78
CA ARG A 37 -20.15 -4.64 -5.08
C ARG A 37 -21.45 -4.36 -4.31
N HIS A 38 -21.34 -3.89 -3.07
CA HIS A 38 -22.50 -3.59 -2.24
C HIS A 38 -23.06 -2.18 -2.45
N LYS A 39 -22.19 -1.20 -2.70
CA LYS A 39 -22.52 0.22 -2.93
C LYS A 39 -21.97 0.62 -4.28
N VAL A 40 -22.67 0.19 -5.33
CA VAL A 40 -22.30 0.38 -6.74
C VAL A 40 -22.54 1.84 -7.15
N THR A 41 -21.61 2.71 -6.78
CA THR A 41 -21.50 4.07 -7.32
C THR A 41 -20.38 4.10 -8.34
N ALA A 42 -20.53 4.92 -9.38
CA ALA A 42 -19.50 5.08 -10.42
C ALA A 42 -18.14 5.42 -9.80
N ILE A 43 -18.15 6.20 -8.72
CA ILE A 43 -16.93 6.67 -8.07
C ILE A 43 -16.24 5.59 -7.23
N ASN A 44 -17.00 4.72 -6.54
CA ASN A 44 -16.44 3.54 -5.86
C ASN A 44 -15.81 2.57 -6.86
N CYS A 45 -16.46 2.36 -8.02
CA CYS A 45 -15.92 1.53 -9.08
C CYS A 45 -14.62 2.11 -9.67
N VAL A 46 -14.57 3.43 -9.91
CA VAL A 46 -13.35 4.09 -10.40
C VAL A 46 -12.21 4.00 -9.40
N CYS A 47 -12.47 4.17 -8.10
CA CYS A 47 -11.43 4.03 -7.07
C CYS A 47 -10.88 2.61 -7.02
N ARG A 48 -11.76 1.61 -7.07
CA ARG A 48 -11.38 0.20 -7.15
C ARG A 48 -10.51 -0.06 -8.37
N ASP A 49 -10.92 0.41 -9.54
CA ASP A 49 -10.22 0.16 -10.80
C ASP A 49 -8.85 0.86 -10.82
N LEU A 50 -8.76 2.08 -10.29
CA LEU A 50 -7.51 2.80 -10.12
C LEU A 50 -6.54 2.04 -9.21
N LEU A 51 -7.00 1.64 -8.02
CA LEU A 51 -6.18 0.89 -7.07
C LEU A 51 -5.76 -0.47 -7.65
N ARG A 52 -6.65 -1.15 -8.38
CA ARG A 52 -6.35 -2.40 -9.07
C ARG A 52 -5.22 -2.25 -10.08
N ILE A 53 -5.21 -1.18 -10.87
CA ILE A 53 -4.13 -0.91 -11.83
C ILE A 53 -2.79 -0.74 -11.10
N TYR A 54 -2.79 0.00 -10.00
CA TYR A 54 -1.57 0.20 -9.21
C TYR A 54 -1.09 -1.07 -8.54
N TYR A 55 -2.01 -1.85 -7.95
CA TYR A 55 -1.71 -3.12 -7.31
C TYR A 55 -1.11 -4.12 -8.31
N VAL A 56 -1.75 -4.35 -9.46
CA VAL A 56 -1.27 -5.31 -10.46
C VAL A 56 0.14 -4.96 -10.92
N LYS A 57 0.41 -3.67 -11.20
CA LYS A 57 1.75 -3.23 -11.60
C LYS A 57 2.80 -3.51 -10.51
N ALA A 58 2.46 -3.24 -9.26
CA ALA A 58 3.39 -3.42 -8.14
C ALA A 58 3.62 -4.91 -7.83
N ASP A 59 2.56 -5.71 -7.86
CA ASP A 59 2.58 -7.16 -7.64
C ASP A 59 3.38 -7.89 -8.73
N GLU A 60 3.16 -7.54 -10.00
CA GLU A 60 3.93 -8.08 -11.13
C GLU A 60 5.41 -7.72 -11.02
N ALA A 61 5.73 -6.46 -10.73
CA ALA A 61 7.12 -6.01 -10.60
C ALA A 61 7.84 -6.68 -9.41
N GLN A 62 7.15 -6.84 -8.27
CA GLN A 62 7.68 -7.55 -7.11
C GLN A 62 7.89 -9.05 -7.38
N SER A 63 6.96 -9.69 -8.09
CA SER A 63 7.01 -11.12 -8.39
C SER A 63 8.16 -11.54 -9.31
N LEU A 64 8.85 -10.57 -9.93
CA LEU A 64 10.02 -10.80 -10.78
C LEU A 64 11.32 -10.96 -9.99
N GLU A 65 11.27 -11.00 -8.66
CA GLU A 65 12.44 -11.02 -7.77
C GLU A 65 13.45 -9.90 -8.13
N PRO A 66 12.99 -8.63 -8.15
CA PRO A 66 13.78 -7.50 -8.63
C PRO A 66 15.05 -7.27 -7.80
N GLU A 67 16.09 -6.77 -8.46
CA GLU A 67 17.29 -6.31 -7.76
C GLU A 67 17.00 -5.04 -6.93
N ASP A 68 17.87 -4.70 -5.97
CA ASP A 68 17.69 -3.55 -5.07
C ASP A 68 17.36 -2.25 -5.82
N LYS A 69 18.00 -1.99 -6.97
CA LYS A 69 17.73 -0.78 -7.77
C LYS A 69 16.29 -0.74 -8.32
N GLU A 70 15.79 -1.89 -8.73
CA GLU A 70 14.43 -2.05 -9.27
C GLU A 70 13.41 -1.98 -8.14
N LEU A 71 13.71 -2.55 -6.97
CA LEU A 71 12.92 -2.40 -5.74
C LEU A 71 12.77 -0.94 -5.35
N VAL A 72 13.82 -0.14 -5.42
CA VAL A 72 13.74 1.31 -5.12
C VAL A 72 12.81 2.03 -6.09
N GLY A 73 12.91 1.73 -7.39
CA GLY A 73 12.00 2.28 -8.40
C GLY A 73 10.55 1.88 -8.15
N LEU A 74 10.31 0.61 -7.86
CA LEU A 74 9.00 0.06 -7.50
C LEU A 74 8.42 0.76 -6.26
N LEU A 75 9.19 0.89 -5.19
CA LEU A 75 8.77 1.54 -3.94
C LEU A 75 8.46 3.02 -4.17
N HIS A 76 9.30 3.73 -4.94
CA HIS A 76 9.04 5.11 -5.31
C HIS A 76 7.73 5.26 -6.09
N ASP A 77 7.54 4.47 -7.15
CA ASP A 77 6.34 4.55 -7.98
C ASP A 77 5.09 4.14 -7.20
N THR A 78 5.21 3.17 -6.29
CA THR A 78 4.15 2.76 -5.37
C THR A 78 3.77 3.89 -4.43
N ALA A 79 4.73 4.57 -3.80
CA ALA A 79 4.47 5.70 -2.92
C ALA A 79 3.74 6.86 -3.64
N VAL A 80 4.15 7.16 -4.87
CA VAL A 80 3.52 8.19 -5.72
C VAL A 80 2.08 7.80 -6.07
N ASN A 81 1.87 6.60 -6.60
CA ASN A 81 0.55 6.10 -6.97
C ASN A 81 -0.42 6.05 -5.77
N LEU A 82 0.08 5.65 -4.60
CA LEU A 82 -0.70 5.62 -3.37
C LEU A 82 -1.07 7.01 -2.87
N GLY A 83 -0.22 8.03 -3.07
CA GLY A 83 -0.58 9.43 -2.80
C GLY A 83 -1.86 9.83 -3.54
N TYR A 84 -1.92 9.56 -4.84
CA TYR A 84 -3.11 9.84 -5.65
C TYR A 84 -4.33 9.02 -5.21
N ALA A 85 -4.16 7.73 -4.92
CA ALA A 85 -5.26 6.88 -4.49
C ALA A 85 -5.86 7.34 -3.14
N ILE A 86 -5.02 7.74 -2.18
CA ILE A 86 -5.44 8.25 -0.87
C ILE A 86 -6.24 9.54 -1.04
N GLU A 87 -5.74 10.50 -1.83
CA GLU A 87 -6.44 11.76 -2.08
C GLU A 87 -7.85 11.53 -2.63
N VAL A 88 -8.01 10.61 -3.58
CA VAL A 88 -9.31 10.27 -4.17
C VAL A 88 -10.24 9.64 -3.12
N VAL A 89 -9.74 8.68 -2.33
CA VAL A 89 -10.54 8.02 -1.28
C VAL A 89 -10.94 9.00 -0.17
N GLU A 90 -10.07 9.94 0.19
CA GLU A 90 -10.37 10.95 1.22
C GLU A 90 -11.37 11.98 0.75
N HIS A 91 -11.27 12.42 -0.50
CA HIS A 91 -12.28 13.28 -1.10
C HIS A 91 -13.65 12.61 -1.10
N LEU A 92 -13.70 11.30 -1.34
CA LEU A 92 -14.93 10.51 -1.26
C LEU A 92 -15.50 10.38 0.14
N ASN A 93 -14.64 10.25 1.14
CA ASN A 93 -15.05 10.11 2.53
C ASN A 93 -15.53 11.44 3.13
N GLY A 94 -15.14 12.58 2.55
CA GLY A 94 -15.29 13.91 3.13
C GLY A 94 -16.65 14.61 3.01
N ASP A 95 -17.60 14.12 2.19
CA ASP A 95 -18.78 14.93 1.85
C ASP A 95 -20.11 14.55 2.52
N GLU A 96 -20.37 13.31 2.98
CA GLU A 96 -21.69 13.01 3.59
C GLU A 96 -21.82 11.76 4.48
N ALA A 97 -20.78 10.92 4.59
CA ALA A 97 -20.81 9.76 5.47
C ALA A 97 -19.38 9.34 5.82
N ASP A 98 -19.05 9.33 7.12
CA ASP A 98 -17.90 8.58 7.66
C ASP A 98 -18.10 7.10 7.34
N ASP A 99 -17.84 6.69 6.10
CA ASP A 99 -18.02 5.32 5.67
C ASP A 99 -16.88 4.49 6.27
N PRO A 100 -17.16 3.62 7.25
CA PRO A 100 -16.11 2.92 7.98
C PRO A 100 -15.27 2.03 7.05
N ILE A 101 -15.83 1.64 5.90
CA ILE A 101 -15.13 0.85 4.90
C ILE A 101 -14.12 1.74 4.15
N LEU A 102 -14.52 2.94 3.72
CA LEU A 102 -13.59 3.87 3.07
C LEU A 102 -12.51 4.37 4.04
N TYR A 103 -12.84 4.53 5.33
CA TYR A 103 -11.84 4.78 6.37
C TYR A 103 -10.81 3.64 6.48
N ALA A 104 -11.27 2.38 6.52
CA ALA A 104 -10.37 1.22 6.56
C ALA A 104 -9.49 1.12 5.31
N VAL A 105 -10.05 1.40 4.13
CA VAL A 105 -9.29 1.47 2.86
C VAL A 105 -8.22 2.56 2.95
N SER A 106 -8.59 3.78 3.36
CA SER A 106 -7.62 4.88 3.52
C SER A 106 -6.50 4.52 4.51
N TYR A 107 -6.83 3.88 5.63
CA TYR A 107 -5.84 3.42 6.60
C TYR A 107 -4.85 2.41 5.99
N LEU A 108 -5.35 1.41 5.25
CA LEU A 108 -4.51 0.41 4.59
C LEU A 108 -3.62 1.03 3.51
N LEU A 109 -4.14 1.97 2.71
CA LEU A 109 -3.36 2.69 1.70
C LEU A 109 -2.27 3.57 2.34
N ARG A 110 -2.58 4.25 3.45
CA ARG A 110 -1.60 5.02 4.22
C ARG A 110 -0.50 4.12 4.80
N ALA A 111 -0.85 2.92 5.28
CA ALA A 111 0.12 1.94 5.73
C ALA A 111 1.02 1.46 4.58
N ALA A 112 0.42 1.09 3.43
CA ALA A 112 1.17 0.71 2.23
C ALA A 112 2.14 1.81 1.79
N LYS A 113 1.67 3.06 1.76
CA LYS A 113 2.50 4.21 1.38
C LYS A 113 3.65 4.42 2.35
N ARG A 114 3.40 4.25 3.65
CA ARG A 114 4.45 4.36 4.66
C ARG A 114 5.57 3.33 4.43
N PHE A 115 5.23 2.07 4.17
CA PHE A 115 6.25 1.06 3.84
C PHE A 115 7.03 1.42 2.58
N ALA A 116 6.34 1.94 1.56
CA ALA A 116 6.97 2.41 0.34
C ALA A 116 7.94 3.58 0.58
N ASP A 117 7.51 4.61 1.33
CA ASP A 117 8.33 5.77 1.70
C ASP A 117 9.55 5.36 2.57
N GLU A 118 9.34 4.47 3.55
CA GLU A 118 10.39 3.95 4.44
C GLU A 118 11.43 3.14 3.64
N GLY A 119 10.98 2.28 2.73
CA GLY A 119 11.88 1.51 1.86
C GLY A 119 12.73 2.41 0.96
N VAL A 120 12.14 3.47 0.37
CA VAL A 120 12.90 4.47 -0.39
C VAL A 120 13.92 5.18 0.50
N SER A 121 13.52 5.58 1.71
CA SER A 121 14.41 6.25 2.66
C SER A 121 15.60 5.37 3.06
N VAL A 122 15.36 4.09 3.32
CA VAL A 122 16.42 3.11 3.65
C VAL A 122 17.40 2.92 2.49
N ALA A 123 16.93 2.91 1.25
CA ALA A 123 17.80 2.78 0.09
C ALA A 123 18.70 3.99 -0.18
N LEU A 124 18.33 5.17 0.33
CA LEU A 124 19.04 6.43 0.11
C LEU A 124 19.96 6.82 1.28
N ALA A 125 19.91 6.09 2.40
CA ALA A 125 20.70 6.33 3.62
C ALA A 125 22.10 5.70 3.55
#